data_AF-A0A2W5SW01-F1
#
_entry.id   AF-A0A2W5SW01-F1
#
_cell.length_a   1.000
_cell.length_b   1.000
_cell.length_c   1.000
_cell.angle_alpha   90.00
_cell.angle_beta   90.00
_cell.angle_gamma   90.00
#
_symmetry.space_group_name_H-M   'P 1'
#
loop_
_entity.id
_entity.type
_entity.pdbx_description
1 polymer ?
#
loop_
_entity_poly.entity_id
_entity_poly.type
_entity_poly.pdbx_seq_one_letter_code
_entity_poly.pdbx_strand_id
1 'polypeptide(L)'
;MKSDYLWDKSGADADVEALELSLSGLAYDGDAPVLPVQRQPLAPVKVPTRRGPIFRHAKLGPIALAAGLMLMGFAVAFSALQKEMADVRRGWNLVPVTVANVDISEGTVVTVDMISQRSIPEQFVTSSVVKPDSVNYVVGQRVQVAIAAGDPLQWSQFDSARTVEHLASRILKRARALAVQVTGTAGVGGWLRPNDHVDIIGSFKDPVTNEQVAVTLLQNVNVIATGKLTGTTNVNLLPESARTYDNVSLMLLPEEAELLVLAQETGNLTFSLRNEEDLDVLEERGRATINTLLSGERTKVLQQKRFNTIQVIRGSAPPAPGN
;
A
#
# COMPACT_ATOMS: atom_id res chain seq x y z
N MET A 1 -16.25 -17.56 2.06
CA MET A 1 -17.36 -17.71 1.10
C MET A 1 -18.68 -17.42 1.80
N LYS A 2 -19.30 -16.27 1.52
CA LYS A 2 -20.75 -16.08 1.62
C LYS A 2 -21.13 -15.09 0.54
N SER A 3 -21.81 -15.62 -0.47
CA SER A 3 -22.35 -14.93 -1.62
C SER A 3 -23.62 -14.20 -1.20
N ASP A 4 -23.59 -12.86 -1.28
CA ASP A 4 -24.77 -12.02 -1.17
C ASP A 4 -25.62 -12.22 -2.41
N TYR A 5 -26.69 -13.00 -2.26
CA TYR A 5 -27.71 -13.16 -3.28
C TYR A 5 -28.85 -12.18 -3.03
N LEU A 6 -29.12 -11.38 -4.05
CA LEU A 6 -30.12 -10.30 -4.17
C LEU A 6 -31.60 -10.73 -4.02
N TRP A 7 -31.89 -11.94 -3.55
CA TRP A 7 -33.26 -12.48 -3.50
C TRP A 7 -33.71 -12.95 -2.11
N ASP A 8 -32.92 -12.74 -1.05
CA ASP A 8 -33.26 -13.15 0.32
C ASP A 8 -33.83 -12.00 1.19
N LYS A 9 -34.69 -11.16 0.62
CA LYS A 9 -35.49 -10.22 1.41
C LYS A 9 -36.97 -10.56 1.26
N SER A 10 -37.49 -11.32 2.22
CA SER A 10 -38.91 -11.34 2.55
C SER A 10 -39.28 -10.02 3.26
N GLY A 11 -39.29 -8.93 2.51
CA GLY A 11 -39.76 -7.63 2.96
C GLY A 11 -40.90 -7.19 2.05
N ALA A 12 -42.07 -6.95 2.62
CA ALA A 12 -43.18 -6.31 1.95
C ALA A 12 -42.70 -4.95 1.39
N ASP A 13 -42.48 -4.90 0.09
CA ASP A 13 -42.00 -3.71 -0.59
C ASP A 13 -43.22 -2.91 -1.04
N ALA A 14 -43.51 -1.82 -0.32
CA ALA A 14 -44.70 -1.00 -0.52
C ALA A 14 -44.81 -0.45 -1.96
N ASP A 15 -43.68 -0.32 -2.64
CA ASP A 15 -43.58 0.14 -4.02
C ASP A 15 -44.08 -0.92 -5.02
N VAL A 16 -43.92 -2.20 -4.71
CA VAL A 16 -44.41 -3.33 -5.52
C VAL A 16 -45.92 -3.50 -5.32
N GLU A 17 -46.40 -3.33 -4.09
CA GLU A 17 -47.83 -3.39 -3.76
C GLU A 17 -48.62 -2.23 -4.39
N ALA A 18 -48.00 -1.04 -4.49
CA ALA A 18 -48.57 0.11 -5.19
C ALA A 18 -48.67 -0.11 -6.72
N LEU A 19 -47.72 -0.85 -7.31
CA LEU A 19 -47.75 -1.18 -8.74
C LEU A 19 -48.81 -2.24 -9.05
N GLU A 20 -48.99 -3.26 -8.21
CA GLU A 20 -50.07 -4.25 -8.40
C GLU A 20 -51.47 -3.63 -8.23
N LEU A 21 -51.65 -2.69 -7.30
CA LEU A 21 -52.91 -1.96 -7.18
C LEU A 21 -53.19 -1.10 -8.43
N SER A 22 -52.17 -0.53 -9.08
CA SER A 22 -52.34 0.28 -10.30
C SER A 22 -52.74 -0.54 -11.54
N LEU A 23 -52.46 -1.84 -11.55
CA LEU A 23 -52.71 -2.74 -12.68
C LEU A 23 -54.00 -3.57 -12.56
N SER A 24 -54.63 -3.60 -11.37
CA SER A 24 -55.85 -4.39 -11.12
C SER A 24 -57.16 -3.76 -11.65
N GLY A 25 -57.08 -2.64 -12.37
CA GLY A 25 -58.23 -1.85 -12.82
C GLY A 25 -58.85 -2.20 -14.18
N LEU A 26 -58.38 -3.23 -14.89
CA LEU A 26 -58.99 -3.63 -16.18
C LEU A 26 -59.87 -4.87 -16.01
N ALA A 27 -61.00 -4.70 -15.32
CA ALA A 27 -62.09 -5.65 -15.35
C ALA A 27 -62.75 -5.62 -16.74
N TYR A 28 -62.76 -6.76 -17.42
CA TYR A 28 -63.50 -6.94 -18.68
C TYR A 28 -65.01 -6.87 -18.38
N ASP A 29 -65.63 -5.74 -18.73
CA ASP A 29 -67.05 -5.46 -18.51
C ASP A 29 -67.84 -5.85 -19.77
N GLY A 30 -68.08 -7.14 -19.93
CA GLY A 30 -68.86 -7.67 -21.04
C GLY A 30 -69.48 -9.02 -20.68
N ASP A 31 -70.79 -9.14 -20.90
CA ASP A 31 -71.52 -10.38 -20.67
C ASP A 31 -70.96 -11.53 -21.52
N ALA A 32 -70.91 -12.73 -20.92
CA ALA A 32 -70.45 -13.93 -21.58
C ALA A 32 -71.33 -14.25 -22.82
N PRO A 33 -70.73 -14.52 -24.00
CA PRO A 33 -71.51 -14.78 -25.21
C PRO A 33 -72.30 -16.09 -25.09
N VAL A 34 -73.61 -16.01 -25.33
CA VAL A 34 -74.53 -17.15 -25.33
C VAL A 34 -74.27 -18.01 -26.57
N LEU A 35 -73.87 -19.27 -26.36
CA LEU A 35 -73.70 -20.24 -27.43
C LEU A 35 -75.08 -20.78 -27.89
N PRO A 36 -75.35 -20.88 -29.20
CA PRO A 36 -76.61 -21.43 -29.69
C PRO A 36 -76.72 -22.94 -29.40
N VAL A 37 -77.84 -23.35 -28.79
CA VAL A 37 -78.09 -24.72 -28.30
C VAL A 37 -78.61 -25.69 -29.38
N GLN A 38 -78.76 -25.27 -30.63
CA GLN A 38 -79.36 -26.14 -31.66
C GLN A 38 -78.46 -26.28 -32.90
N ARG A 39 -77.76 -27.41 -32.99
CA ARG A 39 -77.10 -27.84 -34.22
C ARG A 39 -78.17 -28.45 -35.14
N GLN A 40 -78.54 -27.74 -36.21
CA GLN A 40 -79.27 -28.34 -37.32
C GLN A 40 -78.38 -29.43 -37.97
N PRO A 41 -78.90 -30.63 -38.26
CA PRO A 41 -78.15 -31.60 -39.04
C PRO A 41 -78.04 -31.10 -40.49
N LEU A 42 -76.83 -30.74 -40.91
CA LEU A 42 -76.53 -30.43 -42.31
C LEU A 42 -76.75 -31.68 -43.18
N ALA A 43 -77.38 -31.49 -44.34
CA ALA A 43 -77.60 -32.54 -45.32
C ALA A 43 -76.27 -33.21 -45.74
N PRO A 44 -76.26 -34.52 -46.06
CA PRO A 44 -75.04 -35.21 -46.45
C PRO A 44 -74.54 -34.66 -47.79
N VAL A 45 -73.51 -33.82 -47.73
CA VAL A 45 -72.74 -33.42 -48.91
C VAL A 45 -72.04 -34.67 -49.44
N LYS A 46 -72.46 -35.15 -50.61
CA LYS A 46 -71.70 -36.16 -51.36
C LYS A 46 -70.42 -35.52 -51.89
N VAL A 47 -69.37 -35.55 -51.07
CA VAL A 47 -68.02 -35.21 -51.50
C VAL A 47 -67.54 -36.32 -52.45
N PRO A 48 -67.16 -36.02 -53.70
CA PRO A 48 -66.55 -37.04 -54.55
C PRO A 48 -65.21 -37.44 -53.94
N THR A 49 -65.15 -38.62 -53.31
CA THR A 49 -63.91 -39.23 -52.83
C THR A 49 -63.10 -39.72 -54.01
N ARG A 50 -62.47 -38.79 -54.74
CA ARG A 50 -61.33 -39.14 -55.60
C ARG A 50 -60.15 -39.40 -54.68
N ARG A 51 -60.03 -40.64 -54.21
CA ARG A 51 -58.79 -41.14 -53.59
C ARG A 51 -57.70 -41.11 -54.66
N GLY A 52 -57.02 -39.98 -54.78
CA GLY A 52 -55.69 -39.94 -55.37
C GLY A 52 -54.75 -40.79 -54.51
N PRO A 53 -53.74 -41.45 -55.09
CA PRO A 53 -52.79 -42.23 -54.32
C PRO A 53 -52.11 -41.30 -53.30
N ILE A 54 -52.28 -41.63 -52.02
CA ILE A 54 -51.51 -41.02 -50.95
C ILE A 54 -50.06 -41.47 -51.20
N PHE A 55 -49.23 -40.59 -51.76
CA PHE A 55 -47.79 -40.79 -51.80
C PHE A 55 -47.27 -40.71 -50.36
N ARG A 56 -47.35 -41.85 -49.65
CA ARG A 56 -46.62 -42.12 -48.41
C ARG A 56 -45.16 -42.37 -48.77
N HIS A 57 -44.39 -41.30 -48.93
CA HIS A 57 -42.96 -41.33 -48.62
C HIS A 57 -42.66 -40.07 -47.82
N ALA A 58 -42.64 -40.22 -46.49
CA ALA A 58 -42.01 -39.25 -45.60
C ALA A 58 -40.54 -39.13 -46.02
N LYS A 59 -40.22 -38.14 -46.85
CA LYS A 59 -38.83 -37.86 -47.19
C LYS A 59 -38.24 -37.11 -46.01
N LEU A 60 -37.46 -37.78 -45.18
CA LEU A 60 -36.56 -37.18 -44.19
C LEU A 60 -35.47 -36.28 -44.83
N GLY A 61 -35.40 -36.24 -46.16
CA GLY A 61 -34.40 -35.49 -46.93
C GLY A 61 -34.23 -34.00 -46.59
N PRO A 62 -35.29 -33.17 -46.57
CA PRO A 62 -35.12 -31.73 -46.35
C PRO A 62 -34.79 -31.37 -44.90
N ILE A 63 -35.26 -32.15 -43.92
CA ILE A 63 -34.94 -31.93 -42.49
C ILE A 63 -33.51 -32.36 -42.19
N ALA A 64 -33.06 -33.49 -42.75
CA ALA A 64 -31.67 -33.93 -42.63
C ALA A 64 -30.70 -32.92 -43.28
N LEU A 65 -31.09 -32.31 -44.40
CA LEU A 65 -30.32 -31.26 -45.06
C LEU A 65 -30.24 -29.98 -44.21
N ALA A 66 -31.36 -29.54 -43.64
CA ALA A 66 -31.39 -28.37 -42.76
C ALA A 66 -30.55 -28.58 -41.49
N ALA A 67 -30.64 -29.76 -40.85
CA ALA A 67 -29.83 -30.11 -39.69
C ALA A 67 -28.33 -30.19 -40.05
N GLY A 68 -27.99 -30.74 -41.22
CA GLY A 68 -26.61 -30.79 -41.72
C GLY A 68 -26.03 -29.39 -41.95
N LEU A 69 -26.79 -28.48 -42.54
CA LEU A 69 -26.37 -27.08 -42.74
C LEU A 69 -26.23 -26.32 -41.42
N MET A 70 -27.12 -26.57 -40.45
CA MET A 70 -27.05 -25.96 -39.13
C MET A 70 -25.83 -26.44 -38.34
N LEU A 71 -25.53 -27.75 -38.37
CA LEU A 71 -24.33 -28.31 -37.75
C LEU A 71 -23.05 -27.80 -38.42
N MET A 72 -23.05 -27.68 -39.76
CA MET A 72 -21.92 -27.13 -40.49
C MET A 72 -21.71 -25.64 -40.18
N GLY A 73 -22.79 -24.84 -40.13
CA GLY A 73 -22.73 -23.44 -39.72
C GLY A 73 -22.24 -23.26 -38.28
N PHE A 74 -22.71 -24.09 -37.36
CA PHE A 74 -22.25 -24.12 -35.97
C PHE A 74 -20.76 -24.50 -35.88
N ALA A 75 -20.31 -25.52 -36.61
CA ALA A 75 -18.92 -25.93 -36.63
C ALA A 75 -18.01 -24.82 -37.18
N VAL A 76 -18.42 -24.13 -38.25
CA VAL A 76 -17.67 -23.00 -38.81
C VAL A 76 -17.61 -21.84 -37.83
N ALA A 77 -18.74 -21.43 -37.25
CA ALA A 77 -18.79 -20.36 -36.25
C ALA A 77 -17.96 -20.69 -35.00
N PHE A 78 -18.07 -21.92 -34.49
CA PHE A 78 -17.28 -22.40 -33.36
C PHE A 78 -15.79 -22.41 -33.68
N SER A 79 -15.40 -22.82 -34.89
CA SER A 79 -14.00 -22.81 -35.33
C SER A 79 -13.44 -21.40 -35.53
N ALA A 80 -14.27 -20.44 -35.97
CA ALA A 80 -13.89 -19.05 -36.14
C ALA A 80 -13.64 -18.37 -34.78
N LEU A 81 -14.52 -18.60 -33.81
CA LEU A 81 -14.35 -18.13 -32.43
C LEU A 81 -13.08 -18.72 -31.78
N GLN A 82 -12.82 -20.01 -32.01
CA GLN A 82 -11.59 -20.66 -31.52
C GLN A 82 -10.32 -20.06 -32.17
N LYS A 83 -10.36 -19.73 -33.46
CA LYS A 83 -9.24 -19.08 -34.17
C LYS A 83 -8.98 -17.67 -33.63
N GLU A 84 -10.03 -16.87 -33.46
CA GLU A 84 -9.92 -15.48 -32.99
C GLU A 84 -9.37 -15.42 -31.54
N MET A 85 -9.83 -16.30 -30.65
CA MET A 85 -9.27 -16.45 -29.30
C MET A 85 -7.81 -16.93 -29.32
N ALA A 86 -7.44 -17.80 -30.27
CA ALA A 86 -6.07 -18.26 -30.45
C ALA A 86 -5.17 -17.19 -31.10
N ASP A 87 -5.70 -16.32 -31.95
CA ASP A 87 -4.99 -15.17 -32.55
C ASP A 87 -4.65 -14.13 -31.48
N VAL A 88 -5.57 -13.81 -30.57
CA VAL A 88 -5.31 -12.87 -29.44
C VAL A 88 -4.18 -13.37 -28.53
N ARG A 89 -4.09 -14.69 -28.29
CA ARG A 89 -3.02 -15.29 -27.47
C ARG A 89 -1.69 -15.45 -28.21
N ARG A 90 -1.70 -15.53 -29.55
CA ARG A 90 -0.49 -15.76 -30.38
C ARG A 90 0.48 -14.57 -30.39
N GLY A 91 0.05 -13.38 -29.98
CA GLY A 91 0.89 -12.18 -29.94
C GLY A 91 1.52 -11.87 -28.57
N TRP A 92 1.25 -12.67 -27.53
CA TRP A 92 1.75 -12.38 -26.18
C TRP A 92 3.06 -13.13 -25.91
N ASN A 93 4.14 -12.39 -25.71
CA ASN A 93 5.38 -12.95 -25.20
C ASN A 93 5.16 -13.34 -23.72
N LEU A 94 5.13 -14.64 -23.44
CA LEU A 94 4.92 -15.15 -22.08
C LEU A 94 6.27 -15.25 -21.37
N VAL A 95 6.36 -14.65 -20.19
CA VAL A 95 7.54 -14.75 -19.33
C VAL A 95 7.19 -15.48 -18.03
N PRO A 96 8.08 -16.33 -17.51
CA PRO A 96 7.84 -17.02 -16.25
C PRO A 96 8.02 -16.05 -15.08
N VAL A 97 7.08 -16.05 -14.15
CA VAL A 97 7.10 -15.28 -12.91
C VAL A 97 6.84 -16.18 -11.71
N THR A 98 7.36 -15.78 -10.55
CA THR A 98 7.13 -16.49 -9.29
C THR A 98 5.81 -16.03 -8.68
N VAL A 99 4.93 -16.98 -8.35
CA VAL A 99 3.63 -16.76 -7.73
C VAL A 99 3.52 -17.51 -6.41
N ALA A 100 2.61 -17.07 -5.54
CA ALA A 100 2.24 -17.84 -4.34
C ALA A 100 1.46 -19.10 -4.73
N ASN A 101 1.82 -20.25 -4.18
CA ASN A 101 1.12 -21.52 -4.37
C ASN A 101 -0.06 -21.68 -3.40
N VAL A 102 0.05 -21.07 -2.22
CA VAL A 102 -0.95 -21.07 -1.14
C VAL A 102 -1.15 -19.64 -0.63
N ASP A 103 -2.20 -19.41 0.13
CA ASP A 103 -2.38 -18.14 0.84
C ASP A 103 -1.26 -18.00 1.90
N ILE A 104 -0.50 -16.90 1.83
CA ILE A 104 0.59 -16.60 2.76
C ILE A 104 0.18 -15.42 3.63
N SER A 105 -0.01 -15.66 4.92
CA SER A 105 -0.36 -14.62 5.88
C SER A 105 0.80 -13.66 6.13
N GLU A 106 0.47 -12.44 6.55
CA GLU A 106 1.46 -11.48 7.06
C GLU A 106 2.27 -12.09 8.21
N GLY A 107 3.58 -11.84 8.20
CA GLY A 107 4.50 -12.34 9.21
C GLY A 107 4.94 -13.79 9.02
N THR A 108 4.42 -14.54 8.04
CA THR A 108 4.86 -15.90 7.72
C THR A 108 6.22 -15.88 7.00
N VAL A 109 7.07 -16.87 7.30
CA VAL A 109 8.35 -17.08 6.60
C VAL A 109 8.11 -17.93 5.35
N VAL A 110 8.52 -17.43 4.18
CA VAL A 110 8.30 -18.13 2.91
C VAL A 110 9.22 -19.33 2.76
N THR A 111 8.64 -20.47 2.42
CA THR A 111 9.35 -21.70 2.09
C THR A 111 9.19 -22.06 0.61
N VAL A 112 10.01 -22.98 0.10
CA VAL A 112 10.02 -23.37 -1.33
C VAL A 112 8.70 -24.03 -1.75
N ASP A 113 8.00 -24.69 -0.82
CA ASP A 113 6.69 -25.32 -1.06
C ASP A 113 5.52 -24.33 -1.19
N MET A 114 5.70 -23.11 -0.69
CA MET A 114 4.68 -22.05 -0.75
C MET A 114 4.71 -21.25 -2.06
N ILE A 115 5.67 -21.52 -2.94
CA ILE A 115 5.89 -20.77 -4.18
C ILE A 115 5.79 -21.66 -5.41
N SER A 116 5.39 -21.08 -6.54
CA SER A 116 5.28 -21.77 -7.82
C SER A 116 5.64 -20.82 -8.96
N GLN A 117 5.76 -21.35 -10.18
CA GLN A 117 6.02 -20.56 -11.38
C GLN A 117 4.79 -20.53 -12.28
N ARG A 118 4.44 -19.36 -12.79
CA ARG A 118 3.35 -19.18 -13.75
C ARG A 118 3.84 -18.33 -14.92
N SER A 119 3.35 -18.63 -16.12
CA SER A 119 3.62 -17.83 -17.31
C SER A 119 2.60 -16.70 -17.44
N ILE A 120 3.07 -15.46 -17.48
CA ILE A 120 2.24 -14.26 -17.63
C ILE A 120 2.76 -13.45 -18.83
N PRO A 121 1.89 -12.78 -19.63
CA PRO A 121 2.34 -11.90 -20.70
C PRO A 121 3.27 -10.80 -20.18
N GLU A 122 4.39 -10.57 -20.86
CA GLU A 122 5.45 -9.63 -20.48
C GLU A 122 4.93 -8.22 -20.19
N GLN A 123 3.93 -7.76 -20.94
CA GLN A 123 3.28 -6.45 -20.73
C GLN A 123 2.63 -6.27 -19.35
N PHE A 124 2.30 -7.35 -18.65
CA PHE A 124 1.73 -7.32 -17.29
C PHE A 124 2.79 -7.55 -16.19
N VAL A 125 4.04 -7.84 -16.58
CA VAL A 125 5.13 -8.12 -15.63
C VAL A 125 5.94 -6.86 -15.42
N THR A 126 5.80 -6.27 -14.23
CA THR A 126 6.60 -5.11 -13.82
C THR A 126 7.95 -5.54 -13.25
N SER A 127 8.88 -4.59 -13.14
CA SER A 127 10.18 -4.82 -12.48
C SER A 127 10.07 -5.20 -11.00
N SER A 128 8.92 -4.94 -10.38
CA SER A 128 8.63 -5.25 -8.98
C SER A 128 8.34 -6.73 -8.75
N VAL A 129 8.01 -7.50 -9.79
CA VAL A 129 7.72 -8.93 -9.69
C VAL A 129 9.00 -9.74 -9.55
N VAL A 130 8.97 -10.74 -8.68
CA VAL A 130 10.07 -11.68 -8.46
C VAL A 130 10.14 -12.65 -9.64
N LYS A 131 11.30 -12.69 -10.30
CA LYS A 131 11.58 -13.64 -11.39
C LYS A 131 12.04 -15.00 -10.82
N PRO A 132 11.83 -16.11 -11.55
CA PRO A 132 12.28 -17.44 -11.16
C PRO A 132 13.75 -17.51 -10.74
N ASP A 133 14.64 -16.84 -11.48
CA ASP A 133 16.08 -16.83 -11.24
C ASP A 133 16.46 -16.18 -9.90
N SER A 134 15.56 -15.41 -9.30
CA SER A 134 15.78 -14.62 -8.09
C SER A 134 14.97 -15.13 -6.89
N VAL A 135 14.36 -16.32 -7.01
CA VAL A 135 13.56 -16.95 -5.95
C VAL A 135 14.35 -17.16 -4.65
N ASN A 136 15.64 -17.49 -4.76
CA ASN A 136 16.51 -17.77 -3.61
C ASN A 136 16.64 -16.58 -2.64
N TYR A 137 16.37 -15.35 -3.09
CA TYR A 137 16.40 -14.15 -2.24
C TYR A 137 15.13 -13.96 -1.40
N VAL A 138 14.05 -14.64 -1.79
CA VAL A 138 12.72 -14.52 -1.16
C VAL A 138 12.44 -15.69 -0.22
N VAL A 139 12.98 -16.87 -0.53
CA VAL A 139 12.88 -18.04 0.36
C VAL A 139 13.62 -17.75 1.67
N GLY A 140 12.95 -18.02 2.79
CA GLY A 140 13.42 -17.71 4.13
C GLY A 140 13.10 -16.29 4.61
N GLN A 141 12.48 -15.45 3.77
CA GLN A 141 12.07 -14.11 4.15
C GLN A 141 10.70 -14.08 4.81
N ARG A 142 10.50 -13.08 5.67
CA ARG A 142 9.21 -12.79 6.29
C ARG A 142 8.38 -11.90 5.36
N VAL A 143 7.12 -12.26 5.19
CA VAL A 143 6.15 -11.50 4.40
C VAL A 143 5.60 -10.32 5.23
N GLN A 144 5.53 -9.13 4.62
CA GLN A 144 5.02 -7.90 5.24
C GLN A 144 3.51 -7.67 5.01
N VAL A 145 2.90 -8.30 4.01
CA VAL A 145 1.48 -8.17 3.68
C VAL A 145 0.92 -9.51 3.24
N ALA A 146 -0.32 -9.85 3.59
CA ALA A 146 -0.91 -11.11 3.14
C ALA A 146 -0.92 -11.23 1.61
N ILE A 147 -0.54 -12.40 1.09
CA ILE A 147 -0.47 -12.71 -0.35
C ILE A 147 -1.44 -13.85 -0.64
N ALA A 148 -2.33 -13.67 -1.61
CA ALA A 148 -3.28 -14.70 -1.99
C ALA A 148 -2.64 -15.75 -2.92
N ALA A 149 -3.14 -16.98 -2.86
CA ALA A 149 -2.72 -18.05 -3.76
C ALA A 149 -2.93 -17.65 -5.23
N GLY A 150 -1.87 -17.79 -6.02
CA GLY A 150 -1.85 -17.46 -7.44
C GLY A 150 -1.37 -16.03 -7.76
N ASP A 151 -1.19 -15.17 -6.76
CA ASP A 151 -0.67 -13.82 -6.97
C ASP A 151 0.84 -13.82 -7.24
N PRO A 152 1.34 -12.96 -8.15
CA PRO A 152 2.78 -12.76 -8.34
C PRO A 152 3.43 -12.19 -7.09
N LEU A 153 4.54 -12.81 -6.68
CA LEU A 153 5.35 -12.30 -5.58
C LEU A 153 6.04 -11.01 -6.00
N GLN A 154 6.01 -10.01 -5.12
CA GLN A 154 6.64 -8.71 -5.37
C GLN A 154 7.74 -8.43 -4.35
N TRP A 155 8.80 -7.74 -4.76
CA TRP A 155 9.92 -7.38 -3.89
C TRP A 155 9.48 -6.59 -2.65
N SER A 156 8.47 -5.73 -2.77
CA SER A 156 7.96 -4.92 -1.65
C SER A 156 7.21 -5.74 -0.59
N GLN A 157 6.87 -6.99 -0.86
CA GLN A 157 6.13 -7.83 0.08
C GLN A 157 7.04 -8.53 1.10
N PHE A 158 8.37 -8.43 0.96
CA PHE A 158 9.33 -9.14 1.82
C PHE A 158 10.25 -8.16 2.55
N ASP A 159 10.60 -8.53 3.78
CA ASP A 159 11.38 -7.69 4.68
C ASP A 159 12.82 -7.39 4.20
N SER A 160 13.44 -8.34 3.49
CA SER A 160 14.84 -8.22 3.03
C SER A 160 15.01 -8.44 1.53
N ALA A 161 13.96 -8.23 0.73
CA ALA A 161 13.95 -8.60 -0.68
C ALA A 161 15.05 -7.97 -1.55
N ARG A 162 15.77 -6.94 -1.08
CA ARG A 162 16.96 -6.45 -1.80
C ARG A 162 17.98 -5.58 -1.06
N THR A 163 18.06 -5.66 0.26
CA THR A 163 19.06 -4.84 0.95
C THR A 163 19.57 -5.61 2.15
N VAL A 164 20.74 -6.25 1.99
CA VAL A 164 21.79 -5.97 2.98
C VAL A 164 21.80 -4.45 3.03
N GLU A 165 21.18 -3.85 4.04
CA GLU A 165 21.05 -2.40 4.14
C GLU A 165 22.47 -1.84 4.14
N HIS A 166 22.96 -1.52 2.94
CA HIS A 166 24.27 -0.96 2.76
C HIS A 166 24.12 0.49 3.20
N LEU A 167 24.35 0.75 4.48
CA LEU A 167 24.30 2.10 5.02
C LEU A 167 25.15 3.06 4.17
N ALA A 168 26.25 2.56 3.60
CA ALA A 168 27.09 3.25 2.63
C ALA A 168 26.34 3.83 1.40
N SER A 169 25.28 3.18 0.91
CA SER A 169 24.48 3.70 -0.22
C SER A 169 23.60 4.89 0.16
N ARG A 170 23.34 5.09 1.47
CA ARG A 170 22.57 6.22 2.01
C ARG A 170 23.43 7.42 2.38
N ILE A 171 24.75 7.22 2.48
CA ILE A 171 25.69 8.31 2.78
C ILE A 171 25.89 9.14 1.52
N LEU A 172 25.68 10.45 1.63
CA LEU A 172 25.95 11.37 0.53
C LEU A 172 27.42 11.33 0.12
N LYS A 173 27.70 11.60 -1.15
CA LYS A 173 29.08 11.74 -1.61
C LYS A 173 29.80 12.79 -0.76
N ARG A 174 31.02 12.47 -0.34
CA ARG A 174 31.89 13.30 0.53
C ARG A 174 31.45 13.39 2.00
N ALA A 175 30.33 12.80 2.39
CA ALA A 175 29.97 12.64 3.80
C ALA A 175 30.52 11.32 4.39
N ARG A 176 30.43 11.18 5.71
CA ARG A 176 30.79 10.00 6.49
C ARG A 176 29.66 9.68 7.47
N ALA A 177 29.48 8.40 7.75
CA ALA A 177 28.64 7.94 8.84
C ALA A 177 29.49 7.79 10.09
N LEU A 178 29.11 8.46 11.19
CA LEU A 178 29.72 8.26 12.50
C LEU A 178 28.67 7.73 13.47
N ALA A 179 28.94 6.58 14.09
CA ALA A 179 28.10 6.04 15.15
C ALA A 179 28.52 6.66 16.49
N VAL A 180 27.62 7.40 17.12
CA VAL A 180 27.83 8.01 18.44
C VAL A 180 27.02 7.25 19.46
N GLN A 181 27.66 6.86 20.55
CA GLN A 181 27.00 6.18 21.66
C GLN A 181 26.17 7.19 22.45
N VAL A 182 24.91 6.84 22.73
CA VAL A 182 23.97 7.69 23.44
C VAL A 182 23.32 6.92 24.57
N THR A 183 23.13 7.60 25.70
CA THR A 183 22.23 7.13 26.76
C THR A 183 20.80 7.54 26.42
N GLY A 184 19.81 6.89 27.05
CA GLY A 184 18.40 7.15 26.75
C GLY A 184 18.02 8.63 26.83
N THR A 185 18.50 9.38 27.83
CA THR A 185 18.22 10.82 27.97
C THR A 185 18.99 11.67 26.96
N ALA A 186 20.24 11.32 26.65
CA ALA A 186 21.05 12.04 25.67
C ALA A 186 20.51 11.90 24.23
N GLY A 187 19.84 10.78 23.94
CA GLY A 187 19.16 10.51 22.66
C GLY A 187 17.67 10.86 22.65
N VAL A 188 17.27 11.93 23.35
CA VAL A 188 15.88 12.43 23.40
C VAL A 188 14.89 11.34 23.84
N GLY A 189 15.24 10.54 24.84
CA GLY A 189 14.37 9.51 25.39
C GLY A 189 14.10 8.30 24.47
N GLY A 190 14.90 8.08 23.43
CA GLY A 190 14.66 7.00 22.47
C GLY A 190 13.72 7.40 21.32
N TRP A 191 13.43 8.69 21.15
CA TRP A 191 12.51 9.19 20.12
C TRP A 191 13.16 9.46 18.77
N LEU A 192 14.50 9.50 18.70
CA LEU A 192 15.18 9.72 17.43
C LEU A 192 14.86 8.60 16.44
N ARG A 193 14.62 8.97 15.19
CA ARG A 193 14.39 8.08 14.07
C ARG A 193 15.36 8.42 12.93
N PRO A 194 15.62 7.45 12.05
CA PRO A 194 16.31 7.74 10.79
C PRO A 194 15.56 8.83 10.02
N ASN A 195 16.31 9.74 9.39
CA ASN A 195 15.88 10.97 8.73
C ASN A 195 15.52 12.15 9.66
N ASP A 196 15.67 12.01 10.98
CA ASP A 196 15.53 13.15 11.89
C ASP A 196 16.73 14.11 11.81
N HIS A 197 16.47 15.37 12.15
CA HIS A 197 17.49 16.40 12.27
C HIS A 197 17.77 16.74 13.73
N VAL A 198 19.05 16.80 14.12
CA VAL A 198 19.47 17.06 15.51
C VAL A 198 20.52 18.15 15.59
N ASP A 199 20.51 18.92 16.68
CA ASP A 199 21.69 19.66 17.13
C ASP A 199 22.45 18.82 18.16
N ILE A 200 23.77 18.95 18.17
CA ILE A 200 24.66 18.22 19.07
C ILE A 200 25.27 19.20 20.05
N ILE A 201 24.99 19.00 21.33
CA ILE A 201 25.47 19.84 22.43
C ILE A 201 26.54 19.05 23.20
N GLY A 202 27.74 19.61 23.27
CA GLY A 202 28.83 19.08 24.07
C GLY A 202 28.94 19.81 25.40
N SER A 203 29.16 19.04 26.47
CA SER A 203 29.43 19.55 27.82
C SER A 203 30.84 19.15 28.24
N PHE A 204 31.68 20.15 28.49
CA PHE A 204 33.11 20.00 28.74
C PHE A 204 33.54 20.77 29.98
N LYS A 205 34.70 20.41 30.50
CA LYS A 205 35.41 21.23 31.48
C LYS A 205 36.40 22.11 30.75
N ASP A 206 36.26 23.42 30.86
CA ASP A 206 37.18 24.38 30.27
C ASP A 206 38.57 24.21 30.93
N PRO A 207 39.65 23.92 30.17
CA PRO A 207 40.96 23.66 30.76
C PRO A 207 41.61 24.89 31.39
N VAL A 208 41.18 26.11 31.01
CA VAL A 208 41.73 27.36 31.52
C VAL A 208 40.99 27.79 32.79
N THR A 209 39.66 27.84 32.74
CA THR A 209 38.85 28.32 33.87
C THR A 209 38.46 27.21 34.84
N ASN A 210 38.65 25.95 34.45
CA ASN A 210 38.22 24.75 35.17
C ASN A 210 36.69 24.68 35.41
N GLU A 211 35.92 25.52 34.69
CA GLU A 211 34.46 25.62 34.77
C GLU A 211 33.79 24.63 33.82
N GLN A 212 32.62 24.12 34.18
CA GLN A 212 31.80 23.36 33.24
C GLN A 212 31.17 24.29 32.20
N VAL A 213 31.34 23.98 30.92
CA VAL A 213 30.79 24.72 29.79
C VAL A 213 29.99 23.80 28.88
N ALA A 214 28.87 24.29 28.35
CA ALA A 214 28.08 23.62 27.34
C ALA A 214 28.04 24.45 26.05
N VAL A 215 28.33 23.81 24.92
CA VAL A 215 28.41 24.44 23.60
C VAL A 215 27.70 23.57 22.58
N THR A 216 26.94 24.20 21.68
CA THR A 216 26.42 23.50 20.51
C THR A 216 27.56 23.32 19.51
N LEU A 217 27.98 22.08 19.29
CA LEU A 217 29.10 21.73 18.42
C LEU A 217 28.68 21.75 16.96
N LEU A 218 27.57 21.09 16.66
CA LEU A 218 27.01 20.95 15.32
C LEU A 218 25.51 21.20 15.37
N GLN A 219 24.98 21.73 14.27
CA GLN A 219 23.57 22.05 14.12
C GLN A 219 23.03 21.37 12.87
N ASN A 220 21.74 21.04 12.88
CA ASN A 220 21.05 20.48 11.72
C ASN A 220 21.74 19.22 11.13
N VAL A 221 22.21 18.32 11.99
CA VAL A 221 22.86 17.06 11.59
C VAL A 221 21.79 16.01 11.30
N ASN A 222 21.91 15.33 10.16
CA ASN A 222 20.99 14.27 9.75
C ASN A 222 21.33 12.93 10.45
N VAL A 223 20.34 12.32 11.07
CA VAL A 223 20.38 10.97 11.64
C VAL A 223 20.10 9.94 10.54
N ILE A 224 21.07 9.11 10.19
CA ILE A 224 20.89 8.09 9.14
C ILE A 224 20.44 6.73 9.68
N ALA A 225 20.74 6.44 10.94
CA ALA A 225 20.35 5.20 11.59
C ALA A 225 20.31 5.34 13.12
N THR A 226 19.47 4.54 13.76
CA THR A 226 19.37 4.42 15.23
C THR A 226 19.52 2.95 15.60
N GLY A 227 20.64 2.57 16.20
CA GLY A 227 21.01 1.17 16.37
C GLY A 227 21.10 0.46 15.01
N LYS A 228 20.20 -0.49 14.77
CA LYS A 228 20.09 -1.23 13.50
C LYS A 228 18.97 -0.75 12.58
N LEU A 229 18.21 0.27 13.00
CA LEU A 229 17.09 0.81 12.22
C LEU A 229 17.61 1.86 11.26
N THR A 230 17.17 1.80 10.00
CA THR A 230 17.43 2.82 8.97
C THR A 230 16.11 3.33 8.38
N GLY A 231 16.19 4.31 7.46
CA GLY A 231 14.99 4.90 6.85
C GLY A 231 14.12 3.95 6.02
N THR A 232 14.55 2.70 5.77
CA THR A 232 13.71 1.65 5.16
C THR A 232 13.08 0.70 6.16
N THR A 233 13.51 0.77 7.42
CA THR A 233 13.03 -0.15 8.44
C THR A 233 11.60 0.20 8.85
N ASN A 234 10.68 -0.74 8.67
CA ASN A 234 9.30 -0.56 9.13
C ASN A 234 9.21 -0.82 10.64
N VAL A 235 9.37 0.25 11.43
CA VAL A 235 9.33 0.20 12.89
C VAL A 235 8.04 -0.40 13.48
N ASN A 236 6.92 -0.33 12.77
CA ASN A 236 5.64 -0.85 13.25
C ASN A 236 5.61 -2.38 13.31
N LEU A 237 6.37 -3.06 12.45
CA LEU A 237 6.47 -4.52 12.39
C LEU A 237 7.47 -5.10 13.40
N LEU A 238 8.30 -4.25 14.00
CA LEU A 238 9.31 -4.65 14.98
C LEU A 238 8.74 -4.71 16.40
N PRO A 239 9.14 -5.71 17.20
CA PRO A 239 8.84 -5.73 18.62
C PRO A 239 9.49 -4.54 19.33
N GLU A 240 8.91 -4.07 20.43
CA GLU A 240 9.38 -2.90 21.18
C GLU A 240 10.85 -3.02 21.61
N SER A 241 11.30 -4.23 21.98
CA SER A 241 12.69 -4.51 22.34
C SER A 241 13.69 -4.28 21.20
N ALA A 242 13.25 -4.38 19.95
CA ALA A 242 14.07 -4.10 18.77
C ALA A 242 14.05 -2.62 18.35
N ARG A 243 13.21 -1.79 18.99
CA ARG A 243 13.14 -0.34 18.77
C ARG A 243 14.10 0.44 19.67
N THR A 244 14.58 -0.19 20.74
CA THR A 244 15.59 0.39 21.63
C THR A 244 16.96 0.41 20.96
N TYR A 245 17.71 1.48 21.18
CA TYR A 245 19.06 1.65 20.67
C TYR A 245 19.94 2.34 21.72
N ASP A 246 21.24 2.10 21.62
CA ASP A 246 22.29 2.69 22.45
C ASP A 246 23.27 3.55 21.62
N ASN A 247 23.05 3.62 20.32
CA ASN A 247 23.87 4.38 19.40
C ASN A 247 23.02 5.00 18.29
N VAL A 248 23.52 6.11 17.75
CA VAL A 248 22.90 6.87 16.66
C VAL A 248 23.97 7.13 15.62
N SER A 249 23.69 6.78 14.37
CA SER A 249 24.57 7.06 13.24
C SER A 249 24.19 8.40 12.61
N LEU A 250 25.17 9.28 12.49
CA LEU A 250 25.04 10.64 11.98
C LEU A 250 25.73 10.77 10.63
N MET A 251 25.14 11.55 9.71
CA MET A 251 25.81 11.96 8.47
C MET A 251 26.57 13.26 8.69
N LEU A 252 27.88 13.20 8.52
CA LEU A 252 28.80 14.29 8.84
C LEU A 252 29.79 14.54 7.70
N LEU A 253 30.36 15.73 7.65
CA LEU A 253 31.60 15.99 6.93
C LEU A 253 32.78 15.28 7.64
N PRO A 254 33.86 14.92 6.93
CA PRO A 254 35.04 14.33 7.55
C PRO A 254 35.58 15.14 8.73
N GLU A 255 35.66 16.47 8.58
CA GLU A 255 36.18 17.40 9.59
C GLU A 255 35.25 17.48 10.82
N GLU A 256 33.94 17.39 10.60
CA GLU A 256 32.94 17.33 11.68
C GLU A 256 33.03 16.02 12.46
N ALA A 257 33.32 14.90 11.78
CA ALA A 257 33.51 13.61 12.42
C ALA A 257 34.73 13.61 13.34
N GLU A 258 35.86 14.20 12.90
CA GLU A 258 37.06 14.36 13.72
C GLU A 258 36.76 15.19 14.98
N LEU A 259 36.04 16.30 14.84
CA LEU A 259 35.62 17.16 15.94
C LEU A 259 34.74 16.40 16.95
N LEU A 260 33.76 15.63 16.47
CA LEU A 260 32.87 14.87 17.35
C LEU A 260 33.57 13.75 18.10
N VAL A 261 34.53 13.06 17.48
CA VAL A 261 35.31 12.01 18.15
C VAL A 261 36.07 12.61 19.34
N LEU A 262 36.78 13.73 19.12
CA LEU A 262 37.48 14.43 20.21
C LEU A 262 36.51 14.91 21.30
N ALA A 263 35.35 15.43 20.89
CA ALA A 263 34.32 15.88 21.82
C ALA A 263 33.76 14.73 22.67
N GLN A 264 33.57 13.55 22.08
CA GLN A 264 33.10 12.36 22.79
C GLN A 264 34.14 11.86 23.81
N GLU A 265 35.43 11.96 23.50
CA GLU A 265 36.50 11.58 24.43
C GLU A 265 36.68 12.57 25.58
N THR A 266 36.43 13.86 25.32
CA THR A 266 36.72 14.95 26.27
C THR A 266 35.54 15.30 27.18
N GLY A 267 34.31 14.93 26.80
CA GLY A 267 33.11 15.36 27.51
C GLY A 267 31.88 14.51 27.23
N ASN A 268 30.71 15.07 27.52
CA ASN A 268 29.43 14.41 27.30
C ASN A 268 28.70 15.07 26.12
N LEU A 269 28.15 14.23 25.25
CA LEU A 269 27.32 14.68 24.13
C LEU A 269 25.83 14.47 24.47
N THR A 270 25.02 15.48 24.16
CA THR A 270 23.57 15.46 24.29
C THR A 270 22.96 15.94 22.99
N PHE A 271 21.96 15.23 22.49
CA PHE A 271 21.28 15.61 21.25
C PHE A 271 19.99 16.35 21.57
N SER A 272 19.68 17.37 20.77
CA SER A 272 18.37 18.00 20.77
C SER A 272 17.72 17.83 19.40
N LEU A 273 16.57 17.15 19.41
CA LEU A 273 15.76 16.91 18.21
C LEU A 273 15.15 18.24 17.72
N ARG A 274 15.28 18.48 16.42
CA ARG A 274 14.69 19.63 15.74
C ARG A 274 13.25 19.33 15.31
N ASN A 275 12.50 20.40 15.08
CA ASN A 275 11.29 20.27 14.28
C ASN A 275 11.68 19.96 12.83
N GLU A 276 10.88 19.16 12.13
CA GLU A 276 11.14 18.76 10.74
C GLU A 276 11.23 19.95 9.77
N GLU A 277 10.53 21.04 10.05
CA GLU A 277 10.54 22.27 9.25
C GLU A 277 11.63 23.27 9.69
N ASP A 278 12.28 23.04 10.84
CA ASP A 278 13.33 23.91 11.37
C ASP A 278 14.71 23.47 10.87
N LEU A 279 15.04 23.88 9.65
CA LEU A 279 16.32 23.59 8.99
C LEU A 279 17.33 24.75 9.09
N ASP A 280 16.94 25.85 9.71
CA ASP A 280 17.76 27.06 9.81
C ASP A 280 18.92 26.85 10.80
N VAL A 281 20.04 27.54 10.54
CA VAL A 281 21.24 27.44 11.36
C VAL A 281 21.51 28.80 11.98
N LEU A 282 21.78 28.83 13.28
CA LEU A 282 22.12 30.07 13.98
C LEU A 282 23.63 30.29 13.90
N GLU A 283 24.04 31.43 13.34
CA GLU A 283 25.47 31.81 13.18
C GLU A 283 26.14 32.11 14.54
N GLU A 284 25.41 32.72 15.47
CA GLU A 284 25.93 33.08 16.78
C GLU A 284 25.26 32.31 17.91
N ARG A 285 26.00 31.36 18.50
CA ARG A 285 25.62 30.69 19.76
C ARG A 285 26.67 30.94 20.82
N GLY A 286 26.28 31.63 21.90
CA GLY A 286 27.15 31.76 23.07
C GLY A 286 27.31 30.42 23.79
N ARG A 287 28.49 30.15 24.35
CA ARG A 287 28.69 29.03 25.30
C ARG A 287 27.89 29.25 26.58
N ALA A 288 27.25 28.23 27.12
CA ALA A 288 26.61 28.27 28.43
C ALA A 288 27.63 27.86 29.49
N THR A 289 27.76 28.67 30.53
CA THR A 289 28.65 28.42 31.69
C THR A 289 27.83 28.49 32.98
N ILE A 290 28.41 28.05 34.10
CA ILE A 290 27.78 28.14 35.43
C ILE A 290 27.43 29.60 35.75
N ASN A 291 28.32 30.54 35.45
CA ASN A 291 28.04 31.96 35.65
C ASN A 291 26.81 32.43 34.86
N THR A 292 26.67 32.02 33.59
CA THR A 292 25.49 32.38 32.78
C THR A 292 24.20 31.71 33.24
N LEU A 293 24.31 30.53 33.88
CA LEU A 293 23.18 29.80 34.45
C LEU A 293 22.71 30.44 35.76
N LEU A 294 23.63 30.80 36.65
CA LEU A 294 23.34 31.33 37.98
C LEU A 294 22.97 32.82 37.99
N SER A 295 23.55 33.63 37.09
CA SER A 295 23.24 35.07 36.99
C SER A 295 21.81 35.33 36.52
N GLY A 296 21.20 34.40 35.78
CA GLY A 296 19.84 34.52 35.25
C GLY A 296 19.64 35.58 34.15
N GLU A 297 20.65 36.41 33.85
CA GLU A 297 20.59 37.42 32.79
C GLU A 297 20.31 36.79 31.43
N ARG A 298 21.03 35.70 31.12
CA ARG A 298 20.83 34.96 29.87
C ARG A 298 19.43 34.37 29.78
N THR A 299 18.89 33.86 30.88
CA THR A 299 17.53 33.31 30.95
C THR A 299 16.49 34.38 30.65
N LYS A 300 16.66 35.62 31.16
CA LYS A 300 15.76 36.75 30.86
C LYS A 300 15.76 37.11 29.37
N VAL A 301 16.95 37.21 28.76
CA VAL A 301 17.08 37.48 27.32
C VAL A 301 16.44 36.38 26.49
N LEU A 302 16.66 35.11 26.86
CA LEU A 302 16.05 33.96 26.18
C LEU A 302 14.53 33.92 26.35
N GLN A 303 13.99 34.30 27.50
CA GLN A 303 12.55 34.39 27.72
C GLN A 303 11.90 35.42 26.79
N GLN A 304 12.52 36.59 26.62
CA GLN A 304 12.04 37.60 25.68
C GLN A 304 12.11 37.11 24.22
N LYS A 305 13.22 36.50 23.82
CA LYS A 305 13.35 35.88 22.49
C LYS A 305 12.27 34.84 22.27
N ARG A 306 12.06 33.94 23.24
CA ARG A 306 11.03 32.89 23.20
C ARG A 306 9.63 33.48 23.05
N PHE A 307 9.31 34.53 23.79
CA PHE A 307 8.01 35.20 23.67
C PHE A 307 7.78 35.70 22.25
N ASN A 308 8.75 36.41 21.68
CA ASN A 308 8.67 36.92 20.32
C ASN A 308 8.54 35.78 19.29
N THR A 309 9.37 34.73 19.38
CA THR A 309 9.36 33.62 18.41
C THR A 309 8.09 32.78 18.50
N ILE A 310 7.66 32.38 19.70
CA ILE A 310 6.47 31.51 19.86
C ILE A 310 5.18 32.26 19.55
N GLN A 311 5.07 33.55 19.86
CA GLN A 311 3.87 34.33 19.54
C GLN A 311 3.72 34.58 18.05
N VAL A 312 4.83 34.81 17.34
CA VAL A 312 4.81 34.94 15.87
C VAL A 312 4.30 33.63 15.24
N ILE A 313 4.72 32.47 15.76
CA ILE A 313 4.22 31.16 15.29
C ILE A 313 2.72 30.97 15.62
N ARG A 314 2.21 31.56 16.71
CA ARG A 314 0.80 31.48 17.11
C ARG A 314 -0.10 32.58 16.52
N GLY A 315 0.43 33.50 15.71
CA GLY A 315 -0.36 34.50 14.97
C GLY A 315 -0.97 35.64 15.79
N SER A 316 -0.46 35.95 16.99
CA SER A 316 -1.02 37.03 17.82
C SER A 316 -0.32 38.39 17.63
N ALA A 317 -1.11 39.44 17.39
CA ALA A 317 -0.67 40.83 17.28
C ALA A 317 0.05 41.34 18.57
N PRO A 318 0.97 42.32 18.46
CA PRO A 318 1.73 42.79 19.62
C PRO A 318 0.81 43.45 20.66
N PRO A 319 1.11 43.34 21.97
CA PRO A 319 0.36 44.03 23.01
C PRO A 319 0.48 45.55 22.81
N ALA A 320 -0.65 46.25 22.86
CA ALA A 320 -0.69 47.71 22.76
C ALA A 320 0.15 48.35 23.89
N PRO A 321 0.93 49.41 23.62
CA PRO A 321 1.69 50.09 24.66
C PRO A 321 0.73 50.68 25.68
N GLY A 322 0.90 50.28 26.94
CA GLY A 322 0.10 50.78 28.07
C GLY A 322 0.43 52.23 28.41
N ASN A 323 -0.63 52.99 28.75
CA ASN A 323 -0.58 54.32 29.36
C ASN A 323 0.00 54.29 30.79
#